data_AF-A0A438CAG7-F1
#
_entry.id   AF-A0A438CAG7-F1
#
_cell.length_a   1.000
_cell.length_b   1.000
_cell.length_c   1.000
_cell.angle_alpha   90.00
_cell.angle_beta   90.00
_cell.angle_gamma   90.00
#
_symmetry.space_group_name_H-M   'P 1'
#
loop_
_entity.id
_entity.type
_entity.pdbx_description
1 polymer ?
#
loop_
_entity_poly.entity_id
_entity_poly.type
_entity_poly.pdbx_seq_one_letter_code
_entity_poly.pdbx_strand_id
1 'polypeptide(L)'
;MRRFAHIIDDLGLVDLPLQGGVFTWSGDLNNQSWARLDRFLVSPSWLDKFSGVIQRKLPRPVSDHFPILLEGGGLRRGPSPFRFENMWLKVEGFLDLIRSWWRETEVGGTVSYRLAAKTKELKQKLKVWNREVFGNLEGNKRAALQQVDYWDGVESERSLSLEKTELKKEAKESYKKWVLLEKSHWRQLSREVWLKEWDKNTGFFHRMANAHRNNNSLDRVKIDGVWLEEDQDVREGIANAFIRGSQKTWGGRRILRGSN
;
A
#
# COMPACT_ATOMS: atom_id res chain seq x y z
N MET A 1 33.94 1.14 0.44
CA MET A 1 32.48 1.43 0.37
C MET A 1 31.95 1.71 -1.04
N ARG A 2 32.56 2.56 -1.88
CA ARG A 2 32.03 2.87 -3.23
C ARG A 2 31.86 1.65 -4.15
N ARG A 3 32.82 0.72 -4.16
CA ARG A 3 32.74 -0.52 -4.95
C ARG A 3 31.58 -1.44 -4.52
N PHE A 4 31.29 -1.48 -3.21
CA PHE A 4 30.17 -2.26 -2.67
C PHE A 4 28.82 -1.63 -3.06
N ALA A 5 28.70 -0.30 -2.99
CA ALA A 5 27.52 0.41 -3.44
C ALA A 5 27.27 0.21 -4.96
N HIS A 6 28.33 0.20 -5.77
CA HIS A 6 28.24 -0.08 -7.19
C HIS A 6 27.72 -1.49 -7.47
N ILE A 7 28.21 -2.51 -6.76
CA ILE A 7 27.72 -3.89 -6.90
C ILE A 7 26.25 -4.02 -6.51
N ILE A 8 25.82 -3.32 -5.44
CA ILE A 8 24.41 -3.30 -5.04
C ILE A 8 23.54 -2.71 -6.15
N ASP A 9 23.98 -1.61 -6.76
CA ASP A 9 23.27 -0.92 -7.83
C ASP A 9 23.24 -1.77 -9.13
N ASP A 10 24.37 -2.35 -9.51
CA ASP A 10 24.50 -3.25 -10.67
C ASP A 10 23.58 -4.46 -10.56
N LEU A 11 23.45 -5.02 -9.35
CA LEU A 11 22.56 -6.15 -9.06
C LEU A 11 21.11 -5.73 -8.81
N GLY A 12 20.82 -4.42 -8.82
CA GLY A 12 19.49 -3.87 -8.57
C GLY A 12 18.95 -4.22 -7.19
N LEU A 13 19.82 -4.42 -6.20
CA LEU A 13 19.44 -4.79 -4.83
C LEU A 13 19.03 -3.54 -4.03
N VAL A 14 18.03 -3.73 -3.16
CA VAL A 14 17.52 -2.69 -2.28
C VAL A 14 18.08 -2.90 -0.88
N ASP A 15 18.79 -1.90 -0.35
CA ASP A 15 19.18 -1.82 1.06
C ASP A 15 18.00 -1.27 1.87
N LEU A 16 17.46 -2.09 2.78
CA LEU A 16 16.28 -1.71 3.55
C LEU A 16 16.62 -0.65 4.62
N PRO A 17 15.70 0.30 4.90
CA PRO A 17 15.90 1.23 6.00
C PRO A 17 16.02 0.48 7.33
N LEU A 18 16.97 0.89 8.17
CA LEU A 18 17.21 0.29 9.49
C LEU A 18 16.48 1.12 10.55
N GLN A 19 15.52 0.49 11.22
CA GLN A 19 14.77 1.04 12.34
C GLN A 19 15.53 0.86 13.67
N GLY A 20 15.37 1.81 14.59
CA GLY A 20 16.07 1.79 15.90
C GLY A 20 17.49 2.39 15.88
N GLY A 21 17.84 3.14 14.82
CA GLY A 21 19.10 3.86 14.65
C GLY A 21 19.92 3.34 13.46
N VAL A 22 20.83 4.17 12.93
CA VAL A 22 21.45 3.92 11.61
C VAL A 22 22.71 3.05 11.62
N PHE A 23 23.24 2.69 12.78
CA PHE A 23 24.49 1.95 12.95
C PHE A 23 24.24 0.54 13.46
N THR A 24 25.02 -0.43 12.99
CA THR A 24 24.96 -1.84 13.40
C THR A 24 26.22 -2.31 14.10
N TRP A 25 27.23 -1.44 14.22
CA TRP A 25 28.47 -1.73 14.91
C TRP A 25 28.95 -0.47 15.62
N SER A 26 29.63 -0.64 16.75
CA SER A 26 30.44 0.41 17.37
C SER A 26 31.68 -0.17 18.03
N GLY A 27 32.78 0.56 17.95
CA GLY A 27 34.06 0.17 18.55
C GLY A 27 34.92 1.37 18.95
N ASP A 28 36.20 1.11 19.17
CA ASP A 28 37.22 1.99 19.77
C ASP A 28 37.07 2.22 21.29
N LEU A 29 38.05 2.89 21.88
CA LEU A 29 38.03 3.34 23.28
C LEU A 29 36.73 4.12 23.53
N ASN A 30 35.88 3.58 24.42
CA ASN A 30 34.60 4.17 24.83
C ASN A 30 33.53 4.32 23.72
N ASN A 31 33.48 3.45 22.69
CA ASN A 31 32.48 3.49 21.61
C ASN A 31 32.43 4.85 20.87
N GLN A 32 33.59 5.45 20.58
CA GLN A 32 33.63 6.73 19.84
C GLN A 32 33.35 6.55 18.35
N SER A 33 33.50 5.33 17.82
CA SER A 33 33.27 5.03 16.40
C SER A 33 32.05 4.15 16.20
N TRP A 34 31.26 4.48 15.18
CA TRP A 34 30.01 3.80 14.84
C TRP A 34 29.94 3.58 13.34
N ALA A 35 29.51 2.40 12.92
CA ALA A 35 29.39 2.05 11.51
C ALA A 35 28.14 1.20 11.22
N ARG A 36 27.69 1.25 9.97
CA ARG A 36 26.63 0.36 9.45
C ARG A 36 27.28 -0.71 8.56
N LEU A 37 27.56 -1.86 9.16
CA LEU A 37 28.25 -2.98 8.53
C LEU A 37 27.28 -4.10 8.12
N ASP A 38 26.17 -4.24 8.83
CA ASP A 38 25.21 -5.35 8.68
C ASP A 38 23.94 -4.86 7.99
N ARG A 39 23.49 -5.53 6.93
CA ARG A 39 22.37 -5.11 6.08
C ARG A 39 21.66 -6.31 5.47
N PHE A 40 20.33 -6.25 5.36
CA PHE A 40 19.59 -7.11 4.44
C PHE A 40 19.47 -6.42 3.09
N LEU A 41 19.98 -7.09 2.05
CA LEU A 41 19.83 -6.66 0.66
C LEU A 41 18.78 -7.56 0.00
N VAL A 42 17.74 -6.95 -0.57
CA VAL A 42 16.62 -7.69 -1.16
C VAL A 42 16.40 -7.29 -2.61
N SER A 43 15.92 -8.23 -3.44
CA SER A 43 15.52 -7.88 -4.80
C SER A 43 14.17 -7.14 -4.81
N PRO A 44 13.93 -6.25 -5.78
CA PRO A 44 12.63 -5.60 -5.93
C PRO A 44 11.48 -6.61 -6.12
N SER A 45 11.72 -7.69 -6.87
CA SER A 45 10.74 -8.76 -7.08
C SER A 45 10.37 -9.52 -5.80
N TRP A 46 11.25 -9.52 -4.80
CA TRP A 46 10.96 -10.08 -3.49
C TRP A 46 10.08 -9.13 -2.66
N LEU A 47 10.33 -7.81 -2.72
CA LEU A 47 9.49 -6.79 -2.08
C LEU A 47 8.08 -6.70 -2.65
N ASP A 48 7.90 -7.03 -3.93
CA ASP A 48 6.58 -7.13 -4.55
C ASP A 48 5.73 -8.26 -3.92
N LYS A 49 6.37 -9.34 -3.45
CA LYS A 49 5.72 -10.48 -2.79
C LYS A 49 5.56 -10.26 -1.28
N PHE A 50 6.56 -9.65 -0.65
CA PHE A 50 6.62 -9.42 0.79
C PHE A 50 6.56 -7.92 1.08
N SER A 51 5.34 -7.38 1.15
CA SER A 51 5.13 -5.97 1.43
C SER A 51 5.24 -5.64 2.92
N GLY A 52 5.69 -4.44 3.26
CA GLY A 52 5.80 -3.98 4.65
C GLY A 52 6.92 -4.64 5.44
N VAL A 53 7.97 -5.08 4.75
CA VAL A 53 9.18 -5.63 5.38
C VAL A 53 10.04 -4.46 5.90
N ILE A 54 10.44 -4.57 7.15
CA ILE A 54 11.30 -3.63 7.87
C ILE A 54 12.55 -4.37 8.37
N GLN A 55 13.67 -3.66 8.43
CA GLN A 55 14.87 -4.14 9.11
C GLN A 55 14.97 -3.41 10.45
N ARG A 56 15.01 -4.13 11.56
CA ARG A 56 15.05 -3.57 12.91
C ARG A 56 16.34 -3.91 13.63
N LYS A 57 16.92 -2.93 14.30
CA LYS A 57 18.08 -3.11 15.18
C LYS A 57 17.65 -3.62 16.55
N LEU A 58 18.26 -4.69 17.03
CA LEU A 58 18.03 -5.24 18.37
C LEU A 58 19.09 -4.74 19.37
N PRO A 59 18.79 -4.74 20.69
CA PRO A 59 19.79 -4.47 21.72
C PRO A 59 20.99 -5.43 21.61
N ARG A 60 22.20 -4.93 21.90
CA ARG A 60 23.43 -5.73 21.98
C ARG A 60 23.94 -5.79 23.42
N PRO A 61 23.70 -6.87 24.18
CA PRO A 61 24.13 -6.93 25.57
C PRO A 61 25.65 -7.07 25.73
N VAL A 62 26.30 -7.83 24.83
CA VAL A 62 27.71 -8.25 24.99
C VAL A 62 28.57 -8.11 23.73
N SER A 63 27.98 -7.75 22.59
CA SER A 63 28.69 -7.63 21.31
C SER A 63 28.94 -6.16 20.96
N ASP A 64 30.00 -5.90 20.20
CA ASP A 64 30.26 -4.66 19.47
C ASP A 64 29.31 -4.47 18.25
N HIS A 65 28.70 -5.57 17.78
CA HIS A 65 27.63 -5.56 16.78
C HIS A 65 26.23 -5.53 17.41
N PHE A 66 25.33 -4.76 16.79
CA PHE A 66 23.90 -4.82 17.01
C PHE A 66 23.29 -5.88 16.10
N PRO A 67 22.64 -6.93 16.65
CA PRO A 67 21.87 -7.86 15.84
C PRO A 67 20.79 -7.11 15.05
N ILE A 68 20.61 -7.48 13.78
CA ILE A 68 19.54 -6.95 12.93
C ILE A 68 18.52 -8.03 12.62
N LEU A 69 17.25 -7.69 12.76
CA LEU A 69 16.11 -8.56 12.48
C LEU A 69 15.42 -8.09 11.20
N LEU A 70 15.18 -9.00 10.26
CA LEU A 70 14.27 -8.75 9.16
C LEU A 70 12.87 -9.15 9.61
N GLU A 71 12.00 -8.17 9.78
CA GLU A 71 10.64 -8.36 10.23
C GLU A 71 9.70 -7.94 9.10
N GLY A 72 8.80 -8.83 8.69
CA GLY A 72 7.98 -8.61 7.52
C GLY A 72 6.92 -9.68 7.38
N GLY A 73 5.93 -9.43 6.52
CA GLY A 73 4.77 -10.31 6.42
C GLY A 73 3.69 -10.02 7.47
N GLY A 74 3.76 -8.86 8.13
CA GLY A 74 2.66 -8.35 8.95
C GLY A 74 1.42 -8.14 8.08
N LEU A 75 0.51 -9.12 8.07
CA LEU A 75 -0.89 -8.86 7.74
C LEU A 75 -1.29 -7.63 8.54
N ARG A 76 -1.87 -6.62 7.89
CA ARG A 76 -2.58 -5.56 8.62
C ARG A 76 -3.56 -6.25 9.58
N ARG A 77 -3.24 -6.32 10.87
CA ARG A 77 -4.12 -6.92 11.88
C ARG A 77 -5.14 -5.87 12.31
N GLY A 78 -6.07 -5.58 11.40
CA GLY A 78 -7.14 -4.61 11.61
C GLY A 78 -7.84 -4.27 10.29
N PRO A 79 -9.09 -3.77 10.33
CA PRO A 79 -9.79 -3.36 9.12
C PRO A 79 -8.97 -2.29 8.39
N SER A 80 -8.64 -2.54 7.12
CA SER A 80 -7.98 -1.50 6.32
C SER A 80 -8.86 -0.25 6.28
N PRO A 81 -8.31 0.95 6.51
CA PRO A 81 -9.09 2.17 6.39
C PRO A 81 -9.67 2.23 4.98
N PHE A 82 -10.95 2.57 4.88
CA PHE A 82 -11.58 2.75 3.58
C PHE A 82 -10.89 3.88 2.83
N ARG A 83 -10.53 3.60 1.59
CA ARG A 83 -9.99 4.58 0.64
C ARG A 83 -10.85 4.51 -0.60
N PHE A 84 -11.23 5.67 -1.10
CA PHE A 84 -11.88 5.75 -2.40
C PHE A 84 -10.87 5.32 -3.46
N GLU A 85 -11.25 4.46 -4.40
CA GLU A 85 -10.35 4.04 -5.48
C GLU A 85 -10.65 4.77 -6.79
N ASN A 86 -9.62 5.39 -7.38
CA ASN A 86 -9.77 6.19 -8.60
C ASN A 86 -10.19 5.33 -9.81
N MET A 87 -9.94 4.02 -9.76
CA MET A 87 -10.40 3.09 -10.80
C MET A 87 -11.93 3.03 -10.90
N TRP A 88 -12.66 3.32 -9.81
CA TRP A 88 -14.13 3.31 -9.82
C TRP A 88 -14.70 4.35 -10.79
N LEU A 89 -14.04 5.51 -10.91
CA LEU A 89 -14.41 6.57 -11.84
C LEU A 89 -14.24 6.18 -13.32
N LYS A 90 -13.55 5.07 -13.60
CA LYS A 90 -13.35 4.54 -14.96
C LYS A 90 -14.46 3.56 -15.37
N VAL A 91 -15.35 3.19 -14.46
CA VAL A 91 -16.50 2.32 -14.76
C VAL A 91 -17.68 3.18 -15.18
N GLU A 92 -18.24 2.85 -16.34
CA GLU A 92 -19.45 3.48 -16.86
C GLU A 92 -20.62 3.32 -15.88
N GLY A 93 -21.42 4.38 -15.71
CA GLY A 93 -22.54 4.40 -14.76
C GLY A 93 -22.15 4.53 -13.28
N PHE A 94 -20.86 4.58 -12.92
CA PHE A 94 -20.45 4.69 -11.50
C PHE A 94 -21.02 5.94 -10.81
N LEU A 95 -20.99 7.10 -11.47
CA LEU A 95 -21.52 8.33 -10.88
C LEU A 95 -23.04 8.27 -10.67
N ASP A 96 -23.76 7.63 -11.59
CA ASP A 96 -25.21 7.47 -11.48
C ASP A 96 -25.58 6.50 -10.35
N LEU A 97 -24.80 5.43 -10.18
CA LEU A 97 -24.92 4.51 -9.05
C LEU A 97 -24.75 5.25 -7.70
N ILE A 98 -23.71 6.09 -7.58
CA ILE A 98 -23.51 6.92 -6.37
C ILE A 98 -24.68 7.87 -6.13
N ARG A 99 -25.21 8.50 -7.20
CA ARG A 99 -26.36 9.40 -7.11
C ARG A 99 -27.62 8.68 -6.66
N SER A 100 -27.89 7.47 -7.18
CA SER A 100 -29.04 6.65 -6.75
C SER A 100 -28.91 6.30 -5.28
N TRP A 101 -27.77 5.74 -4.85
CA TRP A 101 -27.54 5.39 -3.45
C TRP A 101 -27.64 6.59 -2.51
N TRP A 102 -27.15 7.76 -2.93
CA TRP A 102 -27.25 8.99 -2.15
C TRP A 102 -28.70 9.44 -1.94
N ARG A 103 -29.54 9.30 -2.97
CA ARG A 103 -30.96 9.66 -2.94
C ARG A 103 -31.79 8.66 -2.12
N GLU A 104 -31.55 7.37 -2.30
CA GLU A 104 -32.22 6.28 -1.56
C GLU A 104 -31.97 6.34 -0.05
N THR A 105 -30.82 6.87 0.36
CA THR A 105 -30.47 6.94 1.77
C THR A 105 -31.21 8.11 2.43
N GLU A 106 -32.32 7.84 3.11
CA GLU A 106 -33.03 8.84 3.91
C GLU A 106 -32.54 8.80 5.37
N VAL A 107 -32.12 9.96 5.88
CA VAL A 107 -31.64 10.11 7.26
C VAL A 107 -32.24 11.37 7.86
N GLY A 108 -32.87 11.23 9.03
CA GLY A 108 -33.36 12.35 9.84
C GLY A 108 -32.27 12.98 10.72
N GLY A 109 -32.50 14.18 11.24
CA GLY A 109 -31.60 14.88 12.16
C GLY A 109 -30.88 16.08 11.54
N THR A 110 -29.86 16.58 12.24
CA THR A 110 -29.11 17.77 11.84
C THR A 110 -28.38 17.57 10.52
N VAL A 111 -28.09 18.66 9.79
CA VAL A 111 -27.37 18.60 8.50
C VAL A 111 -26.05 17.83 8.62
N SER A 112 -25.27 18.11 9.66
CA SER A 112 -23.98 17.44 9.90
C SER A 112 -24.14 15.94 10.19
N TYR A 113 -25.17 15.56 10.95
CA TYR A 113 -25.47 14.15 11.20
C TYR A 113 -25.90 13.43 9.93
N ARG A 114 -26.80 14.04 9.15
CA ARG A 114 -27.26 13.48 7.86
C ARG A 114 -26.10 13.25 6.89
N LEU A 115 -25.19 14.21 6.78
CA LEU A 115 -23.98 14.07 5.95
C LEU A 115 -23.11 12.89 6.42
N ALA A 116 -22.82 12.80 7.72
CA ALA A 116 -21.99 11.75 8.29
C ALA A 116 -22.62 10.35 8.09
N ALA A 117 -23.92 10.23 8.35
CA ALA A 117 -24.67 8.99 8.19
C ALA A 117 -24.76 8.54 6.73
N LYS A 118 -25.09 9.45 5.80
CA LYS A 118 -25.10 9.14 4.35
C LYS A 118 -23.72 8.71 3.84
N THR A 119 -22.67 9.39 4.29
CA THR A 119 -21.29 9.04 3.89
C THR A 119 -20.89 7.67 4.45
N LYS A 120 -21.32 7.33 5.67
CA LYS A 120 -21.09 6.01 6.28
C LYS A 120 -21.81 4.91 5.50
N GLU A 121 -23.06 5.14 5.09
CA GLU A 121 -23.84 4.19 4.29
C GLU A 121 -23.21 3.99 2.90
N LEU A 122 -22.88 5.09 2.22
CA LEU A 122 -22.23 5.07 0.91
C LEU A 122 -20.92 4.27 0.94
N LYS A 123 -20.12 4.45 2.00
CA LYS A 123 -18.89 3.68 2.24
C LYS A 123 -19.16 2.17 2.31
N GLN A 124 -20.26 1.72 2.93
CA GLN A 124 -20.57 0.29 3.00
C GLN A 124 -20.99 -0.26 1.64
N LYS A 125 -21.88 0.45 0.94
CA LYS A 125 -22.30 0.07 -0.43
C LYS A 125 -21.10 -0.02 -1.37
N LEU A 126 -20.19 0.96 -1.32
CA LEU A 126 -18.94 0.96 -2.09
C LEU A 126 -18.04 -0.23 -1.78
N LYS A 127 -17.92 -0.65 -0.52
CA LYS A 127 -17.11 -1.82 -0.15
C LYS A 127 -17.65 -3.12 -0.75
N VAL A 128 -18.97 -3.31 -0.66
CA VAL A 128 -19.65 -4.48 -1.21
C VAL A 128 -19.50 -4.50 -2.72
N TRP A 129 -19.84 -3.38 -3.38
CA TRP A 129 -19.72 -3.21 -4.82
C TRP A 129 -18.28 -3.41 -5.33
N ASN A 130 -17.27 -2.88 -4.62
CA ASN A 130 -15.87 -3.08 -5.01
C ASN A 130 -15.48 -4.57 -5.01
N ARG A 131 -15.93 -5.32 -4.00
CA ARG A 131 -15.67 -6.76 -3.89
C ARG A 131 -16.38 -7.56 -4.98
N GLU A 132 -17.62 -7.19 -5.30
CA GLU A 132 -18.45 -7.90 -6.29
C GLU A 132 -18.04 -7.60 -7.74
N VAL A 133 -17.71 -6.34 -8.04
CA VAL A 133 -17.40 -5.91 -9.42
C VAL A 133 -15.91 -6.07 -9.76
N PHE A 134 -15.01 -5.80 -8.81
CA PHE A 134 -13.56 -5.83 -9.09
C PHE A 134 -12.85 -6.98 -8.40
N GLY A 135 -13.21 -7.31 -7.15
CA GLY A 135 -12.61 -8.42 -6.41
C GLY A 135 -11.08 -8.40 -6.48
N ASN A 136 -10.48 -9.48 -6.99
CA ASN A 136 -9.06 -9.56 -7.24
C ASN A 136 -8.73 -9.10 -8.67
N LEU A 137 -8.27 -7.85 -8.81
CA LEU A 137 -7.86 -7.26 -10.09
C LEU A 137 -6.81 -8.09 -10.83
N GLU A 138 -5.78 -8.56 -10.13
CA GLU A 138 -4.69 -9.32 -10.75
C GLU A 138 -5.19 -10.68 -11.25
N GLY A 139 -6.04 -11.34 -10.45
CA GLY A 139 -6.72 -12.58 -10.83
C GLY A 139 -7.60 -12.41 -12.06
N ASN A 140 -8.42 -11.36 -12.09
CA ASN A 140 -9.31 -11.07 -13.22
C ASN A 140 -8.52 -10.73 -14.49
N LYS A 141 -7.44 -9.95 -14.37
CA LYS A 141 -6.53 -9.63 -15.47
C LYS A 141 -5.88 -10.90 -16.04
N ARG A 142 -5.42 -11.80 -15.18
CA ARG A 142 -4.80 -13.09 -15.56
C ARG A 142 -5.80 -14.00 -16.26
N ALA A 143 -7.03 -14.10 -15.75
CA ALA A 143 -8.10 -14.87 -16.38
C ALA A 143 -8.45 -14.32 -17.77
N ALA A 144 -8.53 -12.98 -17.91
CA ALA A 144 -8.76 -12.35 -19.21
C ALA A 144 -7.61 -12.61 -20.20
N LEU A 145 -6.35 -12.60 -19.73
CA LEU A 145 -5.20 -12.94 -20.57
C LEU A 145 -5.25 -14.40 -21.03
N GLN A 146 -5.58 -15.33 -20.15
CA GLN A 146 -5.74 -16.76 -20.50
C GLN A 146 -6.81 -16.98 -21.59
N GLN A 147 -7.89 -16.19 -21.57
CA GLN A 147 -8.90 -16.24 -22.65
C GLN A 147 -8.34 -15.74 -23.98
N VAL A 148 -7.52 -14.68 -23.96
CA VAL A 148 -6.84 -14.19 -25.18
C VAL A 148 -5.88 -15.25 -25.71
N ASP A 149 -5.06 -15.83 -24.86
CA ASP A 149 -4.09 -16.87 -25.24
C ASP A 149 -4.79 -18.11 -25.82
N TYR A 150 -5.92 -18.52 -25.24
CA TYR A 150 -6.74 -19.60 -25.77
C TYR A 150 -7.21 -19.32 -27.21
N TRP A 151 -7.76 -18.14 -27.46
CA TRP A 151 -8.22 -17.77 -28.80
C TRP A 151 -7.09 -17.56 -29.81
N ASP A 152 -5.92 -17.11 -29.37
CA ASP A 152 -4.71 -17.05 -30.20
C ASP A 152 -4.24 -18.48 -30.57
N GLY A 153 -4.29 -19.42 -29.64
CA GLY A 153 -4.00 -20.84 -29.89
C GLY A 153 -4.97 -21.47 -30.91
N VAL A 154 -6.28 -21.30 -30.71
CA VAL A 154 -7.29 -21.84 -31.64
C VAL A 154 -7.14 -21.26 -33.05
N GLU A 155 -6.83 -19.96 -33.17
CA GLU A 155 -6.61 -19.29 -34.45
C GLU A 155 -5.35 -19.79 -35.17
N SER A 156 -4.32 -20.19 -34.41
CA SER A 156 -3.08 -20.74 -34.96
C SER A 156 -3.28 -22.10 -35.65
N GLU A 157 -4.27 -22.87 -35.22
CA GLU A 157 -4.59 -24.20 -35.78
C GLU A 157 -5.65 -24.12 -36.89
N ARG A 158 -6.57 -23.15 -36.82
CA ARG A 158 -7.68 -23.02 -37.77
C ARG A 158 -8.23 -21.59 -37.83
N SER A 159 -8.84 -21.23 -38.95
CA SER A 159 -9.57 -19.97 -39.07
C SER A 159 -10.77 -19.92 -38.11
N LEU A 160 -10.97 -18.76 -37.49
CA LEU A 160 -12.12 -18.50 -36.60
C LEU A 160 -13.37 -18.17 -37.43
N SER A 161 -14.54 -18.61 -36.94
CA SER A 161 -15.82 -18.12 -37.42
C SER A 161 -16.04 -16.68 -36.92
N LEU A 162 -16.96 -15.94 -37.56
CA LEU A 162 -17.29 -14.56 -37.17
C LEU A 162 -17.64 -14.44 -35.67
N GLU A 163 -18.46 -15.37 -35.16
CA GLU A 163 -18.84 -15.42 -33.74
C GLU A 163 -17.62 -15.60 -32.82
N LYS A 164 -16.70 -16.52 -33.16
CA LYS A 164 -15.48 -16.75 -32.38
C LYS A 164 -14.51 -15.58 -32.43
N THR A 165 -14.47 -14.88 -33.56
CA THR A 165 -13.69 -13.65 -33.72
C THR A 165 -14.22 -12.54 -32.80
N GLU A 166 -15.53 -12.41 -32.65
CA GLU A 166 -16.11 -11.43 -31.72
C GLU A 166 -15.81 -11.80 -30.26
N LEU A 167 -15.94 -13.08 -29.88
CA LEU A 167 -15.54 -13.54 -28.53
C LEU A 167 -14.06 -13.27 -28.22
N LYS A 168 -13.18 -13.44 -29.20
CA LYS A 168 -11.76 -13.08 -29.08
C LYS A 168 -11.56 -11.58 -28.88
N LYS A 169 -12.31 -10.75 -29.61
CA LYS A 169 -12.28 -9.29 -29.49
C LYS A 169 -12.76 -8.86 -28.10
N GLU A 170 -13.86 -9.42 -27.61
CA GLU A 170 -14.37 -9.21 -26.25
C GLU A 170 -13.34 -9.60 -25.18
N ALA A 171 -12.65 -10.74 -25.35
CA ALA A 171 -11.57 -11.14 -24.44
C ALA A 171 -10.41 -10.12 -24.42
N LYS A 172 -10.01 -9.61 -25.59
CA LYS A 172 -8.98 -8.56 -25.72
C LYS A 172 -9.43 -7.24 -25.09
N GLU A 173 -10.69 -6.85 -25.24
CA GLU A 173 -11.27 -5.65 -24.61
C GLU A 173 -11.36 -5.79 -23.09
N SER A 174 -11.79 -6.97 -22.60
CA SER A 174 -11.80 -7.31 -21.18
C SER A 174 -10.40 -7.22 -20.56
N TYR A 175 -9.39 -7.78 -21.22
CA TYR A 175 -8.01 -7.67 -20.78
C TYR A 175 -7.53 -6.20 -20.70
N LYS A 176 -7.79 -5.41 -21.75
CA LYS A 176 -7.47 -3.97 -21.78
C LYS A 176 -8.13 -3.22 -20.62
N LYS A 177 -9.41 -3.52 -20.33
CA LYS A 177 -10.16 -2.95 -19.20
C LYS A 177 -9.46 -3.24 -17.87
N TRP A 178 -9.12 -4.50 -17.59
CA TRP A 178 -8.46 -4.87 -16.33
C TRP A 178 -7.08 -4.23 -16.16
N VAL A 179 -6.30 -4.16 -17.23
CA VAL A 179 -5.00 -3.45 -17.24
C VAL A 179 -5.17 -1.97 -16.89
N LEU A 180 -6.19 -1.30 -17.45
CA LEU A 180 -6.47 0.11 -17.18
C LEU A 180 -6.84 0.35 -15.71
N LEU A 181 -7.70 -0.52 -15.15
CA LEU A 181 -8.17 -0.42 -13.77
C LEU A 181 -7.02 -0.66 -12.79
N GLU A 182 -6.22 -1.71 -13.00
CA GLU A 182 -5.03 -2.02 -12.20
C GLU A 182 -4.03 -0.86 -12.25
N LYS A 183 -3.77 -0.29 -13.43
CA LYS A 183 -2.91 0.88 -13.58
C LYS A 183 -3.42 2.08 -12.76
N SER A 184 -4.72 2.35 -12.80
CA SER A 184 -5.33 3.44 -12.02
C SER A 184 -5.17 3.21 -10.51
N HIS A 185 -5.40 1.98 -10.06
CA HIS A 185 -5.23 1.56 -8.67
C HIS A 185 -3.79 1.80 -8.17
N TRP A 186 -2.80 1.29 -8.91
CA TRP A 186 -1.39 1.43 -8.54
C TRP A 186 -0.89 2.86 -8.63
N ARG A 187 -1.33 3.63 -9.62
CA ARG A 187 -1.01 5.06 -9.71
C ARG A 187 -1.49 5.80 -8.45
N GLN A 188 -2.70 5.52 -7.99
CA GLN A 188 -3.21 6.13 -6.77
C GLN A 188 -2.41 5.72 -5.53
N LEU A 189 -2.05 4.43 -5.41
CA LEU A 189 -1.26 3.94 -4.28
C LEU A 189 0.16 4.52 -4.24
N SER A 190 0.78 4.68 -5.41
CA SER A 190 2.12 5.24 -5.56
C SER A 190 2.22 6.74 -5.26
N ARG A 191 1.09 7.48 -5.31
CA ARG A 191 1.03 8.96 -5.24
C ARG A 191 1.80 9.69 -6.34
N GLU A 192 2.20 8.99 -7.40
CA GLU A 192 2.97 9.56 -8.51
C GLU A 192 2.06 10.28 -9.52
N VAL A 193 2.24 11.59 -9.63
CA VAL A 193 1.44 12.46 -10.51
C VAL A 193 2.12 12.65 -11.87
N TRP A 194 3.44 12.52 -11.95
CA TRP A 194 4.29 12.99 -13.06
C TRP A 194 4.39 12.05 -14.28
N LEU A 195 4.02 10.77 -14.17
CA LEU A 195 4.07 9.84 -15.28
C LEU A 195 2.87 10.04 -16.23
N LYS A 196 3.16 10.48 -17.47
CA LYS A 196 2.20 10.53 -18.58
C LYS A 196 1.73 9.11 -18.94
N GLU A 197 0.49 9.00 -19.41
CA GLU A 197 -0.34 7.78 -19.51
C GLU A 197 0.20 6.61 -20.34
N TRP A 198 1.42 6.67 -20.87
CA TRP A 198 1.97 5.70 -21.81
C TRP A 198 2.93 4.66 -21.22
N ASP A 199 3.38 4.79 -19.97
CA ASP A 199 4.21 3.74 -19.35
C ASP A 199 3.34 2.62 -18.76
N LYS A 200 3.59 1.37 -19.19
CA LYS A 200 2.87 0.15 -18.77
C LYS A 200 3.50 -0.52 -17.53
N ASN A 201 4.54 0.09 -16.95
CA ASN A 201 5.30 -0.51 -15.85
C ASN A 201 4.55 -0.44 -14.50
N THR A 202 3.71 -1.43 -14.20
CA THR A 202 3.10 -1.58 -12.87
C THR A 202 4.15 -1.79 -11.78
N GLY A 203 5.26 -2.46 -12.08
CA GLY A 203 6.37 -2.68 -11.14
C GLY A 203 6.96 -1.38 -10.58
N PHE A 204 7.04 -0.31 -11.38
CA PHE A 204 7.42 1.01 -10.88
C PHE A 204 6.46 1.52 -9.78
N PHE A 205 5.15 1.44 -10.02
CA PHE A 205 4.15 1.90 -9.06
C PHE A 205 4.08 1.03 -7.81
N HIS A 206 4.25 -0.29 -7.94
CA HIS A 206 4.40 -1.21 -6.80
C HIS A 206 5.59 -0.81 -5.92
N ARG A 207 6.76 -0.56 -6.54
CA ARG A 207 7.97 -0.11 -5.83
C ARG A 207 7.76 1.20 -5.09
N MET A 208 7.14 2.20 -5.73
CA MET A 208 6.84 3.48 -5.07
C MET A 208 5.81 3.35 -3.94
N ALA A 209 4.76 2.56 -4.13
CA ALA A 209 3.78 2.28 -3.08
C ALA A 209 4.42 1.57 -1.86
N ASN A 210 5.32 0.61 -2.11
CA ASN A 210 6.08 -0.07 -1.08
C ASN A 210 7.07 0.87 -0.38
N ALA A 211 7.81 1.71 -1.12
CA ALA A 211 8.71 2.72 -0.54
C ALA A 211 7.95 3.69 0.39
N HIS A 212 6.80 4.20 -0.06
CA HIS A 212 5.93 5.03 0.78
C HIS A 212 5.38 4.28 1.99
N ARG A 213 5.01 3.00 1.84
CA ARG A 213 4.53 2.19 2.97
C ARG A 213 5.64 2.00 4.01
N ASN A 214 6.85 1.67 3.57
CA ASN A 214 8.00 1.47 4.45
C ASN A 214 8.40 2.77 5.15
N ASN A 215 8.40 3.90 4.45
CA ASN A 215 8.75 5.21 5.05
C ASN A 215 7.69 5.76 6.02
N ASN A 216 6.43 5.33 5.89
CA ASN A 216 5.33 5.75 6.77
C ASN A 216 4.97 4.68 7.82
N SER A 217 5.73 3.59 7.90
CA SER A 217 5.53 2.55 8.90
C SER A 217 6.09 3.05 10.24
N LEU A 218 5.20 3.29 11.19
CA LEU A 218 5.56 3.70 12.54
C LEU A 218 5.66 2.45 13.42
N ASP A 219 6.85 2.13 13.91
CA ASP A 219 7.10 1.00 14.82
C ASP A 219 6.53 1.28 16.22
N ARG A 220 6.59 2.55 16.64
CA ARG A 220 6.11 3.00 17.94
C ARG A 220 5.75 4.48 17.94
N VAL A 221 4.83 4.84 18.82
CA VAL A 221 4.38 6.22 18.98
C VAL A 221 4.63 6.67 20.42
N LYS A 222 5.23 7.86 20.58
CA LYS A 222 5.39 8.47 21.89
C LYS A 222 4.18 9.32 22.23
N ILE A 223 3.44 8.93 23.27
CA ILE A 223 2.29 9.67 23.79
C ILE A 223 2.55 9.97 25.25
N ASP A 224 2.51 11.25 25.61
CA ASP A 224 2.69 11.72 27.00
C ASP A 224 3.97 11.22 27.70
N GLY A 225 5.05 11.02 26.93
CA GLY A 225 6.33 10.57 27.46
C GLY A 225 6.56 9.06 27.37
N VAL A 226 5.51 8.28 27.15
CA VAL A 226 5.55 6.80 27.09
C VAL A 226 5.60 6.33 25.64
N TRP A 227 6.48 5.38 25.34
CA TRP A 227 6.51 4.70 24.05
C TRP A 227 5.49 3.58 24.03
N LEU A 228 4.60 3.62 23.05
CA LEU A 228 3.63 2.57 22.79
C LEU A 228 4.13 1.77 21.58
N GLU A 229 4.37 0.48 21.79
CA GLU A 229 4.90 -0.45 20.78
C GLU A 229 3.85 -1.50 20.38
N GLU A 230 2.88 -1.80 21.26
CA GLU A 230 1.81 -2.75 20.96
C GLU A 230 0.69 -2.10 20.13
N ASP A 231 0.21 -2.82 19.10
CA ASP A 231 -0.69 -2.31 18.07
C ASP A 231 -2.02 -1.78 18.64
N GLN A 232 -2.51 -2.41 19.71
CA GLN A 232 -3.73 -2.00 20.42
C GLN A 232 -3.47 -0.71 21.21
N ASP A 233 -2.37 -0.64 21.95
CA ASP A 233 -1.98 0.51 22.75
C ASP A 233 -1.72 1.74 21.88
N VAL A 234 -1.05 1.58 20.74
CA VAL A 234 -0.83 2.67 19.77
C VAL A 234 -2.17 3.20 19.27
N ARG A 235 -3.14 2.33 18.92
CA ARG A 235 -4.46 2.75 18.43
C ARG A 235 -5.27 3.48 19.50
N GLU A 236 -5.38 2.90 20.69
CA GLU A 236 -6.11 3.49 21.82
C GLU A 236 -5.44 4.78 22.26
N GLY A 237 -4.11 4.79 22.33
CA GLY A 237 -3.32 5.97 22.67
C GLY A 237 -3.55 7.13 21.69
N ILE A 238 -3.51 6.87 20.37
CA ILE A 238 -3.78 7.90 19.35
C ILE A 238 -5.24 8.38 19.44
N ALA A 239 -6.20 7.46 19.54
CA ALA A 239 -7.62 7.82 19.65
C ALA A 239 -7.89 8.69 20.89
N ASN A 240 -7.34 8.29 22.04
CA ASN A 240 -7.47 9.02 23.30
C ASN A 240 -6.74 10.36 23.26
N ALA A 241 -5.57 10.46 22.62
CA ALA A 241 -4.87 11.72 22.41
C ALA A 241 -5.69 12.68 21.53
N PHE A 242 -6.34 12.17 20.49
CA PHE A 242 -7.19 12.96 19.60
C PHE A 242 -8.46 13.45 20.30
N ILE A 243 -9.16 12.57 21.03
CA ILE A 243 -10.36 12.92 21.81
C ILE A 243 -10.01 13.99 22.87
N ARG A 244 -8.94 13.78 23.64
CA ARG A 244 -8.47 14.74 24.66
C ARG A 244 -8.02 16.07 24.03
N GLY A 245 -7.46 16.05 22.83
CA GLY A 245 -7.10 17.25 22.08
C GLY A 245 -8.32 18.03 21.58
N SER A 246 -9.39 17.33 21.19
CA SER A 246 -10.64 17.95 20.73
C SER A 246 -11.49 18.57 21.84
N GLN A 247 -11.24 18.20 23.10
CA GLN A 247 -11.89 18.78 24.29
C GLN A 247 -11.16 20.01 24.87
N LYS A 248 -9.90 20.26 24.46
CA LYS A 248 -9.16 21.45 24.90
C LYS A 248 -9.34 22.59 23.90
N THR A 249 -9.73 23.76 24.40
CA THR A 249 -9.75 25.01 23.64
C THR A 249 -8.36 25.30 23.03
N TRP A 250 -8.35 25.99 21.89
CA TRP A 250 -7.21 26.29 21.02
C TRP A 250 -6.00 26.95 21.72
N GLY A 251 -5.27 26.19 22.54
CA GLY A 251 -4.16 26.68 23.36
C GLY A 251 -3.24 25.56 23.80
N GLY A 252 -2.61 24.86 22.85
CA GLY A 252 -1.58 23.87 23.15
C GLY A 252 -1.69 22.62 22.27
N ARG A 253 -1.18 22.69 21.04
CA ARG A 253 -1.05 21.53 20.15
C ARG A 253 0.02 20.59 20.74
N ARG A 254 -0.39 19.45 21.31
CA ARG A 254 0.56 18.42 21.77
C ARG A 254 1.11 17.70 20.51
N ILE A 255 2.42 17.77 20.29
CA ILE A 255 3.07 17.21 19.10
C ILE A 255 3.20 15.69 19.29
N LEU A 256 2.43 14.91 18.53
CA LEU A 256 2.69 13.47 18.38
C LEU A 256 4.00 13.32 17.60
N ARG A 257 5.01 12.68 18.21
CA ARG A 257 6.26 12.34 17.54
C ARG A 257 6.30 10.84 17.31
N GLY A 258 6.17 10.43 16.05
CA GLY A 258 6.49 9.08 15.62
C GLY A 258 7.99 8.94 15.39
N SER A 259 8.54 7.75 15.64
CA SER A 259 9.87 7.38 15.18
C SER A 259 9.77 6.21 14.21
N ASN A 260 10.49 6.32 13.09
CA ASN A 260 10.84 5.18 12.24
C ASN A 260 12.06 4.46 12.83
#